data_AF-A0A853BXW2-F1
#
_entry.id   AF-A0A853BXW2-F1
#
_cell.length_a   1.000
_cell.length_b   1.000
_cell.length_c   1.000
_cell.angle_alpha   90.00
_cell.angle_beta   90.00
_cell.angle_gamma   90.00
#
_symmetry.space_group_name_H-M   'P 1'
#
loop_
_entity.id
_entity.type
_entity.pdbx_description
1 polymer ?
#
loop_
_entity_poly.entity_id
_entity_poly.type
_entity_poly.pdbx_seq_one_letter_code
_entity_poly.pdbx_strand_id
1 'polypeptide(L)'
;MARTGNPRVRLPFQRTPPEAGGAPAAAAAAARGPDAAHGGASAAGGGRRIAVTGATVFYLVLAAVLAGYTAMAFGMEWQTTAGRIGPGLFPRVIGGLGVAACLLAAAHSASARPAAAPEASDGAPDTAAGTRAEAGGAAATTPDTADSPAAAESRHPWLVLALCAVCAAFVTVLVPVGAVITGSLALIAALLLCDRAHPVRAVVLGAAFPTALYLVFVWWLNAPLPPGLLPLR
;
A
#
# COMPACT_ATOMS: atom_id res chain seq x y z
N MET A 1 -19.83 -1.61 -43.01
CA MET A 1 -20.27 -1.49 -41.61
C MET A 1 -20.35 -2.88 -40.99
N ALA A 2 -19.30 -3.33 -40.30
CA ALA A 2 -19.26 -4.65 -39.67
C ALA A 2 -19.59 -4.51 -38.18
N ARG A 3 -20.68 -5.15 -37.74
CA ARG A 3 -21.06 -5.25 -36.32
C ARG A 3 -20.14 -6.27 -35.66
N THR A 4 -19.22 -5.80 -34.82
CA THR A 4 -18.44 -6.61 -33.90
C THR A 4 -19.36 -7.17 -32.82
N GLY A 5 -19.48 -8.50 -32.77
CA GLY A 5 -20.26 -9.23 -31.77
C GLY A 5 -19.60 -9.13 -30.40
N ASN A 6 -20.40 -8.79 -29.39
CA ASN A 6 -19.95 -8.60 -28.02
C ASN A 6 -19.72 -9.97 -27.34
N PRO A 7 -18.51 -10.32 -26.91
CA PRO A 7 -18.25 -11.58 -26.22
C PRO A 7 -18.84 -11.51 -24.81
N ARG A 8 -19.86 -12.33 -24.54
CA ARG A 8 -20.44 -12.47 -23.20
C ARG A 8 -19.43 -13.16 -22.29
N VAL A 9 -18.77 -12.37 -21.44
CA VAL A 9 -17.91 -12.83 -20.34
C VAL A 9 -18.77 -13.65 -19.38
N ARG A 10 -18.55 -14.98 -19.34
CA ARG A 10 -19.15 -15.87 -18.33
C ARG A 10 -18.37 -15.74 -17.03
N LEU A 11 -19.05 -15.28 -15.98
CA LEU A 11 -18.44 -15.13 -14.67
C LEU A 11 -18.37 -16.48 -13.93
N PRO A 12 -17.28 -16.73 -13.16
CA PRO A 12 -16.96 -18.04 -12.57
C PRO A 12 -17.94 -18.54 -11.49
N PHE A 13 -18.90 -17.71 -11.08
CA PHE A 13 -19.92 -18.07 -10.09
C PHE A 13 -21.25 -18.57 -10.71
N GLN A 14 -21.39 -18.60 -12.03
CA GLN A 14 -22.53 -19.24 -12.70
C GLN A 14 -22.35 -20.78 -12.80
N ARG A 15 -21.93 -21.42 -11.72
CA ARG A 15 -22.06 -22.88 -11.59
C ARG A 15 -23.50 -23.19 -11.22
N THR A 16 -24.22 -23.81 -12.15
CA THR A 16 -25.51 -24.43 -11.90
C THR A 16 -25.38 -25.40 -10.72
N PRO A 17 -26.21 -25.28 -9.67
CA PRO A 17 -26.23 -26.27 -8.60
C PRO A 17 -26.71 -27.62 -9.16
N PRO A 18 -26.16 -28.76 -8.68
CA PRO A 18 -26.63 -30.08 -9.06
C PRO A 18 -28.08 -30.27 -8.60
N GLU A 19 -28.91 -30.79 -9.50
CA GLU A 19 -30.30 -31.16 -9.25
C GLU A 19 -30.39 -32.09 -8.03
N ALA A 20 -31.06 -31.60 -6.98
CA ALA A 20 -31.42 -32.39 -5.82
C ALA A 20 -32.64 -33.26 -6.15
N GLY A 21 -32.38 -34.49 -6.59
CA GLY A 21 -33.39 -35.54 -6.68
C GLY A 21 -33.66 -36.19 -5.32
N GLY A 22 -34.89 -36.01 -4.82
CA GLY A 22 -35.71 -37.05 -4.17
C GLY A 22 -35.24 -37.76 -2.89
N ALA A 23 -35.68 -37.23 -1.73
CA ALA A 23 -36.50 -37.86 -0.65
C ALA A 23 -36.13 -39.26 -0.03
N PRO A 24 -36.89 -39.78 0.96
CA PRO A 24 -37.01 -39.38 2.38
C PRO A 24 -36.77 -40.55 3.37
N ALA A 25 -36.67 -40.28 4.69
CA ALA A 25 -37.01 -41.14 5.87
C ALA A 25 -36.07 -40.79 7.05
N ALA A 26 -36.53 -40.18 8.13
CA ALA A 26 -37.30 -40.76 9.24
C ALA A 26 -36.47 -41.67 10.18
N ALA A 27 -36.58 -41.32 11.48
CA ALA A 27 -36.37 -42.14 12.66
C ALA A 27 -34.93 -42.47 13.10
N ALA A 28 -34.48 -41.79 14.16
CA ALA A 28 -34.07 -42.46 15.40
C ALA A 28 -33.87 -41.41 16.50
N ALA A 29 -34.94 -41.23 17.28
CA ALA A 29 -34.87 -40.61 18.59
C ALA A 29 -34.21 -41.56 19.61
N ALA A 30 -33.76 -40.95 20.71
CA ALA A 30 -33.46 -41.54 22.01
C ALA A 30 -32.13 -42.29 22.17
N ALA A 31 -31.21 -41.71 22.95
CA ALA A 31 -31.07 -42.07 24.36
C ALA A 31 -29.74 -41.55 24.96
N ARG A 32 -29.78 -41.23 26.26
CA ARG A 32 -28.68 -40.88 27.20
C ARG A 32 -28.25 -39.42 27.14
N GLY A 33 -28.24 -38.65 28.22
CA GLY A 33 -28.45 -38.89 29.65
C GLY A 33 -27.80 -37.69 30.39
N PRO A 34 -28.35 -37.21 31.52
CA PRO A 34 -27.84 -36.03 32.19
C PRO A 34 -26.81 -36.45 33.27
N ASP A 35 -25.52 -36.31 32.99
CA ASP A 35 -24.48 -36.57 33.99
C ASP A 35 -23.50 -35.41 34.13
N ALA A 36 -23.41 -34.99 35.39
CA ALA A 36 -22.22 -34.50 36.07
C ALA A 36 -21.62 -33.17 35.60
N ALA A 37 -22.06 -32.12 36.30
CA ALA A 37 -21.16 -31.08 36.77
C ALA A 37 -19.85 -31.67 37.31
N HIS A 38 -18.71 -31.20 36.80
CA HIS A 38 -17.41 -31.00 37.48
C HIS A 38 -16.59 -30.14 36.49
N GLY A 39 -16.26 -28.90 36.82
CA GLY A 39 -15.21 -28.61 37.78
C GLY A 39 -13.88 -28.53 37.03
N GLY A 40 -13.49 -27.32 36.63
CA GLY A 40 -12.21 -27.12 35.97
C GLY A 40 -12.18 -25.90 35.06
N ALA A 41 -12.36 -24.71 35.63
CA ALA A 41 -11.87 -23.47 35.02
C ALA A 41 -10.33 -23.53 35.00
N SER A 42 -9.77 -24.38 34.16
CA SER A 42 -8.35 -24.42 33.87
C SER A 42 -8.08 -23.27 32.93
N ALA A 43 -7.81 -22.11 33.53
CA ALA A 43 -7.25 -20.95 32.86
C ALA A 43 -5.87 -21.35 32.33
N ALA A 44 -5.87 -22.07 31.21
CA ALA A 44 -4.69 -22.40 30.45
C ALA A 44 -4.17 -21.10 29.84
N GLY A 45 -3.30 -20.43 30.61
CA GLY A 45 -2.43 -19.36 30.15
C GLY A 45 -1.44 -19.93 29.12
N GLY A 46 -1.96 -20.32 27.96
CA GLY A 46 -1.16 -20.67 26.80
C GLY A 46 -0.44 -19.42 26.34
N GLY A 47 0.79 -19.25 26.82
CA GLY A 47 1.68 -18.16 26.43
C GLY A 47 1.73 -18.09 24.91
N ARG A 48 1.09 -17.06 24.35
CA ARG A 48 0.98 -16.84 22.92
C ARG A 48 2.38 -16.54 22.39
N ARG A 49 3.07 -17.58 21.88
CA ARG A 49 4.40 -17.43 21.28
C ARG A 49 4.27 -16.54 20.06
N ILE A 50 4.86 -15.35 20.11
CA ILE A 50 4.88 -14.40 19.01
C ILE A 50 5.84 -14.97 17.96
N ALA A 51 5.31 -15.34 16.79
CA ALA A 51 6.13 -15.77 15.67
C ALA A 51 6.77 -14.53 15.04
N VAL A 52 8.09 -14.41 15.15
CA VAL A 52 8.86 -13.32 14.53
C VAL A 52 9.10 -13.69 13.06
N THR A 53 8.34 -13.07 12.15
CA THR A 53 8.53 -13.21 10.71
C THR A 53 9.59 -12.22 10.20
N GLY A 54 10.21 -12.51 9.05
CA GLY A 54 11.18 -11.59 8.43
C GLY A 54 10.58 -10.21 8.10
N ALA A 55 9.31 -10.16 7.72
CA ALA A 55 8.58 -8.90 7.50
C ALA A 55 8.48 -8.07 8.79
N THR A 56 8.20 -8.69 9.93
CA THR A 56 8.17 -8.00 11.23
C THR A 56 9.54 -7.41 11.56
N VAL A 57 10.63 -8.17 11.36
CA VAL A 57 11.99 -7.68 11.58
C VAL A 57 12.30 -6.48 10.68
N PHE A 58 11.95 -6.55 9.39
CA PHE A 58 12.14 -5.46 8.44
C PHE A 58 11.45 -4.17 8.90
N TYR A 59 10.16 -4.24 9.25
CA TYR A 59 9.42 -3.05 9.72
C TYR A 59 9.97 -2.48 11.02
N LEU A 60 10.45 -3.33 11.93
CA LEU A 60 11.08 -2.87 13.18
C LEU A 60 12.41 -2.16 12.92
N VAL A 61 13.24 -2.68 12.03
CA VAL A 61 14.51 -2.01 11.64
C VAL A 61 14.21 -0.67 10.95
N LEU A 62 13.26 -0.66 10.01
CA LEU A 62 12.84 0.58 9.34
C LEU A 62 12.28 1.60 10.33
N ALA A 63 11.45 1.16 11.29
CA ALA A 63 10.94 2.00 12.37
C ALA A 63 12.08 2.58 13.22
N ALA A 64 13.11 1.79 13.54
CA ALA A 64 14.26 2.27 14.30
C ALA A 64 15.06 3.34 13.52
N VAL A 65 15.29 3.15 12.22
CA VAL A 65 15.95 4.15 11.36
C VAL A 65 15.13 5.45 11.30
N LEU A 66 13.82 5.34 11.06
CA LEU A 66 12.92 6.50 11.04
C LEU A 66 12.84 7.19 12.40
N ALA A 67 12.86 6.44 13.50
CA ALA A 67 12.91 7.01 14.84
C ALA A 67 14.22 7.78 15.08
N GLY A 68 15.36 7.25 14.65
CA GLY A 68 16.65 7.95 14.69
C GLY A 68 16.64 9.24 13.86
N TYR A 69 16.09 9.19 12.65
CA TYR A 69 15.87 10.39 11.82
C TYR A 69 14.97 11.42 12.51
N THR A 70 13.87 10.97 13.12
CA THR A 70 12.94 11.83 13.88
C THR A 70 13.62 12.45 15.09
N ALA A 71 14.45 11.68 15.81
CA ALA A 71 15.22 12.14 16.96
C ALA A 71 16.20 13.26 16.57
N MET A 72 16.93 13.11 15.46
CA MET A 72 17.78 14.18 14.91
C MET A 72 16.96 15.44 14.61
N ALA A 73 15.73 15.28 14.12
CA ALA A 73 14.87 16.42 13.83
C ALA A 73 14.36 17.16 15.07
N PHE A 74 14.35 16.53 16.25
CA PHE A 74 14.06 17.22 17.51
C PHE A 74 15.15 18.22 17.90
N GLY A 75 16.38 18.08 17.38
CA GLY A 75 17.44 19.07 17.55
C GLY A 75 17.28 20.33 16.70
N MET A 76 16.37 20.35 15.73
CA MET A 76 16.12 21.52 14.87
C MET A 76 15.01 22.40 15.44
N GLU A 77 15.00 23.69 15.15
CA GLU A 77 13.94 24.61 15.61
C GLU A 77 12.56 24.20 15.05
N TRP A 78 11.58 24.09 15.96
CA TRP A 78 10.18 23.82 15.62
C TRP A 78 9.49 25.07 15.04
N GLN A 79 9.83 26.23 15.58
CA GLN A 79 9.31 27.53 15.19
C GLN A 79 10.47 28.52 15.31
N THR A 80 10.61 29.38 14.31
CA THR A 80 11.60 30.46 14.31
C THR A 80 11.15 31.57 15.27
N THR A 81 12.08 32.45 15.67
CA THR A 81 11.79 33.61 16.53
C THR A 81 10.70 34.53 15.94
N ALA A 82 10.52 34.52 14.62
CA ALA A 82 9.48 35.27 13.91
C ALA A 82 8.09 34.62 13.98
N GLY A 83 7.92 33.55 14.77
CA GLY A 83 6.67 32.78 14.84
C GLY A 83 6.39 31.92 13.61
N ARG A 84 7.34 31.80 12.68
CA ARG A 84 7.19 31.00 11.46
C ARG A 84 7.59 29.56 11.74
N ILE A 85 6.98 28.62 11.03
CA ILE A 85 7.29 27.21 11.16
C ILE A 85 8.75 26.94 10.79
N GLY A 86 9.48 26.31 11.70
CA GLY A 86 10.89 25.99 11.55
C GLY A 86 11.12 24.73 10.71
N PRO A 87 12.35 24.53 10.21
CA PRO A 87 12.69 23.38 9.38
C PRO A 87 12.55 22.04 10.13
N GLY A 88 12.49 22.06 11.46
CA GLY A 88 12.28 20.88 12.29
C GLY A 88 10.89 20.26 12.19
N LEU A 89 9.85 21.02 11.79
CA LEU A 89 8.46 20.51 11.78
C LEU A 89 8.31 19.33 10.82
N PHE A 90 8.73 19.51 9.56
CA PHE A 90 8.43 18.55 8.50
C PHE A 90 9.07 17.17 8.75
N PRO A 91 10.38 17.07 9.07
CA PRO A 91 11.01 15.80 9.41
C PRO A 91 10.40 15.11 10.64
N ARG A 92 9.92 15.87 11.64
CA ARG A 92 9.25 15.29 12.82
C ARG A 92 7.89 14.70 12.48
N VAL A 93 7.10 15.39 11.66
CA VAL A 93 5.78 14.91 11.23
C VAL A 93 5.92 13.67 10.36
N ILE A 94 6.76 13.73 9.31
CA ILE A 94 6.98 12.59 8.41
C ILE A 94 7.62 11.42 9.15
N GLY A 95 8.64 11.68 9.97
CA GLY A 95 9.31 10.67 10.77
C GLY A 95 8.37 10.01 11.78
N GLY A 96 7.59 10.81 12.52
CA GLY A 96 6.60 10.31 13.49
C GLY A 96 5.49 9.47 12.83
N LEU A 97 4.92 9.94 11.72
CA LEU A 97 3.93 9.18 10.96
C LEU A 97 4.52 7.89 10.39
N GLY A 98 5.76 7.94 9.86
CA GLY A 98 6.46 6.78 9.33
C GLY A 98 6.75 5.73 10.40
N VAL A 99 7.20 6.14 11.59
CA VAL A 99 7.38 5.25 12.75
C VAL A 99 6.04 4.62 13.14
N ALA A 100 4.97 5.40 13.28
CA ALA A 100 3.65 4.89 13.63
C ALA A 100 3.14 3.86 12.60
N ALA A 101 3.30 4.15 11.30
CA ALA A 101 2.91 3.23 10.23
C ALA A 101 3.71 1.92 10.26
N CYS A 102 5.03 1.98 10.48
CA CYS A 102 5.87 0.78 10.59
C CYS A 102 5.49 -0.07 11.81
N LEU A 103 5.17 0.56 12.95
CA LEU A 103 4.72 -0.14 14.15
C LEU A 103 3.36 -0.81 13.93
N LEU A 104 2.41 -0.12 13.28
CA LEU A 104 1.14 -0.73 12.88
C LEU A 104 1.36 -1.91 11.93
N ALA A 105 2.19 -1.76 10.91
CA ALA A 105 2.51 -2.84 9.97
C ALA A 105 3.16 -4.04 10.66
N ALA A 106 4.08 -3.81 11.60
CA ALA A 106 4.69 -4.85 12.42
C ALA A 106 3.65 -5.56 13.30
N ALA A 107 2.72 -4.81 13.92
CA ALA A 107 1.64 -5.37 14.73
C ALA A 107 0.67 -6.22 13.90
N HIS A 108 0.31 -5.76 12.70
CA HIS A 108 -0.51 -6.52 11.76
C HIS A 108 0.21 -7.79 11.28
N SER A 109 1.50 -7.71 10.96
CA SER A 109 2.33 -8.85 10.56
C SER A 109 2.43 -9.90 11.67
N ALA A 110 2.63 -9.48 12.92
CA ALA A 110 2.66 -10.39 14.08
C ALA A 110 1.28 -10.96 14.43
N SER A 111 0.20 -10.30 14.00
CA SER A 111 -1.18 -10.73 14.25
C SER A 111 -1.73 -11.65 13.17
N ALA A 112 -1.16 -11.62 11.96
CA ALA A 112 -1.48 -12.58 10.91
C ALA A 112 -1.13 -13.98 11.42
N ARG A 113 -2.17 -14.73 11.82
CA ARG A 113 -2.01 -16.13 12.19
C ARG A 113 -1.34 -16.84 11.01
N PRO A 114 -0.30 -17.65 11.23
CA PRO A 114 0.06 -18.64 10.23
C PRO A 114 -1.20 -19.47 10.00
N ALA A 115 -1.85 -19.25 8.86
CA ALA A 115 -2.90 -20.15 8.40
C ALA A 115 -2.27 -21.53 8.44
N ALA A 116 -2.83 -22.42 9.26
CA ALA A 116 -2.32 -23.76 9.45
C ALA A 116 -1.99 -24.33 8.08
N ALA A 117 -0.72 -24.74 7.90
CA ALA A 117 -0.21 -25.23 6.63
C ALA A 117 -1.20 -26.26 6.06
N PRO A 118 -1.68 -26.10 4.82
CA PRO A 118 -2.35 -27.20 4.13
C PRO A 118 -1.33 -28.34 4.09
N GLU A 119 -1.68 -29.49 4.68
CA GLU A 119 -0.88 -30.70 4.56
C GLU A 119 -0.55 -30.94 3.09
N ALA A 120 0.71 -31.31 2.85
CA ALA A 120 1.29 -31.57 1.56
C ALA A 120 0.38 -32.46 0.70
N SER A 121 -0.19 -31.88 -0.35
CA SER A 121 -0.49 -32.64 -1.57
C SER A 121 0.74 -32.54 -2.45
N ASP A 122 1.45 -33.66 -2.56
CA ASP A 122 2.42 -33.93 -3.60
C ASP A 122 1.89 -33.49 -4.98
N GLY A 123 2.74 -32.80 -5.73
CA GLY A 123 2.59 -32.68 -7.18
C GLY A 123 2.65 -31.27 -7.75
N ALA A 124 3.80 -30.96 -8.35
CA ALA A 124 4.04 -29.95 -9.38
C ALA A 124 4.21 -28.47 -8.93
N PRO A 125 5.36 -27.83 -9.24
CA PRO A 125 5.51 -26.39 -9.08
C PRO A 125 4.98 -25.71 -10.34
N ASP A 126 3.80 -25.12 -10.23
CA ASP A 126 3.37 -24.09 -11.16
C ASP A 126 2.88 -22.85 -10.37
N THR A 127 3.57 -21.75 -10.65
CA THR A 127 3.14 -20.34 -10.59
C THR A 127 2.52 -19.72 -9.30
N ALA A 128 3.28 -18.74 -8.80
CA ALA A 128 2.87 -17.39 -8.36
C ALA A 128 1.88 -17.20 -7.20
N ALA A 129 2.31 -16.46 -6.17
CA ALA A 129 1.43 -15.60 -5.38
C ALA A 129 2.20 -14.44 -4.72
N GLY A 130 2.00 -13.23 -5.24
CA GLY A 130 2.24 -11.98 -4.52
C GLY A 130 1.01 -11.54 -3.73
N THR A 131 1.23 -10.70 -2.72
CA THR A 131 0.20 -9.91 -2.01
C THR A 131 0.82 -8.55 -1.73
N ARG A 132 0.44 -7.48 -2.44
CA ARG A 132 -0.80 -6.67 -2.35
C ARG A 132 -0.86 -5.88 -1.02
N ALA A 133 -0.43 -4.62 -1.10
CA ALA A 133 -0.83 -3.57 -0.18
C ALA A 133 -1.53 -2.48 -1.00
N GLU A 134 -2.86 -2.46 -0.95
CA GLU A 134 -3.69 -1.35 -1.40
C GLU A 134 -4.06 -0.48 -0.19
N ALA A 135 -3.93 0.83 -0.35
CA ALA A 135 -4.87 1.84 0.13
C ALA A 135 -4.71 3.07 -0.77
N GLY A 136 -5.68 3.54 -1.55
CA GLY A 136 -7.00 3.06 -1.89
C GLY A 136 -7.56 3.90 -3.05
N GLY A 137 -8.46 3.33 -3.84
CA GLY A 137 -9.13 4.05 -4.93
C GLY A 137 -9.86 3.11 -5.89
N ALA A 138 -11.03 2.66 -5.44
CA ALA A 138 -12.01 1.76 -6.04
C ALA A 138 -12.10 1.61 -7.58
N ALA A 139 -12.44 0.36 -7.94
CA ALA A 139 -13.20 -0.15 -9.10
C ALA A 139 -12.40 -0.96 -10.14
N ALA A 140 -12.78 -2.26 -10.18
CA ALA A 140 -12.40 -3.33 -11.10
C ALA A 140 -12.53 -2.92 -12.59
N THR A 141 -11.85 -3.52 -13.57
CA THR A 141 -11.91 -4.96 -13.93
C THR A 141 -10.87 -5.23 -15.05
N THR A 142 -10.23 -6.41 -15.06
CA THR A 142 -9.50 -6.98 -16.23
C THR A 142 -10.47 -7.76 -17.14
N PRO A 143 -10.15 -7.97 -18.44
CA PRO A 143 -9.41 -9.18 -18.87
C PRO A 143 -8.36 -8.90 -19.97
N ASP A 144 -7.13 -9.40 -19.82
CA ASP A 144 -6.60 -10.64 -20.40
C ASP A 144 -5.96 -10.46 -21.79
N THR A 145 -4.63 -10.52 -21.85
CA THR A 145 -3.90 -11.04 -23.00
C THR A 145 -2.61 -11.66 -22.51
N ALA A 146 -2.51 -12.97 -22.74
CA ALA A 146 -1.33 -13.78 -22.58
C ALA A 146 -0.15 -13.21 -23.36
N ASP A 147 0.95 -12.92 -22.66
CA ASP A 147 2.29 -12.90 -23.24
C ASP A 147 3.33 -13.24 -22.15
N SER A 148 3.99 -14.39 -22.35
CA SER A 148 5.19 -14.96 -21.71
C SER A 148 5.73 -14.35 -20.39
N PRO A 149 5.85 -15.14 -19.31
CA PRO A 149 6.42 -14.71 -18.02
C PRO A 149 7.92 -14.39 -18.05
N ALA A 150 8.66 -14.72 -19.11
CA ALA A 150 10.10 -14.47 -19.22
C ALA A 150 10.47 -13.03 -19.69
N ALA A 151 9.51 -12.25 -20.20
CA ALA A 151 9.72 -10.85 -20.62
C ALA A 151 9.26 -9.82 -19.56
N ALA A 152 8.66 -10.28 -18.46
CA ALA A 152 8.19 -9.43 -17.36
C ALA A 152 9.33 -8.99 -16.42
N GLU A 153 10.37 -9.81 -16.28
CA GLU A 153 11.47 -9.57 -15.34
C GLU A 153 12.42 -8.43 -15.79
N SER A 154 12.53 -8.18 -17.10
CA SER A 154 13.41 -7.14 -17.66
C SER A 154 12.80 -5.73 -17.71
N ARG A 155 11.49 -5.58 -17.47
CA ARG A 155 10.82 -4.27 -17.45
C ARG A 155 11.03 -3.53 -16.13
N HIS A 156 11.25 -4.25 -15.04
CA HIS A 156 11.40 -3.68 -13.71
C HIS A 156 12.68 -2.84 -13.53
N PRO A 157 13.88 -3.27 -13.97
CA PRO A 157 15.10 -2.45 -13.77
C PRO A 157 15.08 -1.17 -14.58
N TRP A 158 14.52 -1.17 -15.80
CA TRP A 158 14.46 0.04 -16.63
C TRP A 158 13.51 1.09 -16.05
N LEU A 159 12.35 0.68 -15.54
CA LEU A 159 11.42 1.59 -14.88
C LEU A 159 12.06 2.23 -13.64
N VAL A 160 12.78 1.43 -12.84
CA VAL A 160 13.51 1.92 -11.66
C VAL A 160 14.58 2.94 -12.08
N LEU A 161 15.38 2.64 -13.11
CA LEU A 161 16.37 3.58 -13.64
C LEU A 161 15.74 4.88 -14.14
N ALA A 162 14.62 4.79 -14.87
CA ALA A 162 13.90 5.95 -15.38
C ALA A 162 13.33 6.80 -14.22
N LEU A 163 12.78 6.17 -13.19
CA LEU A 163 12.30 6.86 -11.99
C LEU A 163 13.45 7.52 -11.23
N CYS A 164 14.59 6.84 -11.08
CA CYS A 164 15.81 7.42 -10.51
C CYS A 164 16.29 8.64 -11.30
N ALA A 165 16.25 8.57 -12.64
CA ALA A 165 16.62 9.70 -13.50
C ALA A 165 15.66 10.88 -13.32
N VAL A 166 14.34 10.65 -13.22
CA VAL A 166 13.34 11.68 -12.93
C VAL A 166 13.60 12.33 -11.56
N CYS A 167 13.89 11.54 -10.53
CA CYS A 167 14.24 12.05 -9.20
C CYS A 167 15.52 12.89 -9.22
N ALA A 168 16.56 12.45 -9.92
CA ALA A 168 17.79 13.20 -10.05
C ALA A 168 17.58 14.53 -10.77
N ALA A 169 16.82 14.52 -11.88
CA ALA A 169 16.46 15.73 -12.62
C ALA A 169 15.59 16.68 -11.78
N PHE A 170 14.68 16.15 -10.96
CA PHE A 170 13.89 16.94 -10.02
C PHE A 170 14.81 17.72 -9.06
N VAL A 171 15.77 17.05 -8.42
CA VAL A 171 16.67 17.69 -7.45
C VAL A 171 17.50 18.82 -8.09
N THR A 172 17.98 18.62 -9.33
CA THR A 172 18.82 19.64 -10.01
C THR A 172 18.01 20.85 -10.47
N VAL A 173 16.76 20.66 -10.88
CA VAL A 173 15.90 21.73 -11.42
C VAL A 173 15.08 22.43 -10.33
N LEU A 174 14.90 21.79 -9.16
CA LEU A 174 14.07 22.28 -8.04
C LEU A 174 14.42 23.71 -7.63
N VAL A 175 15.72 23.99 -7.46
CA VAL A 175 16.22 25.28 -6.96
C VAL A 175 15.97 26.42 -7.95
N PRO A 176 16.36 26.35 -9.24
CA PRO A 176 16.15 27.45 -10.17
C PRO A 176 14.66 27.67 -10.51
N VAL A 177 13.89 26.60 -10.74
CA VAL A 177 12.54 26.72 -11.30
C VAL A 177 11.47 26.89 -10.21
N GLY A 178 11.71 26.36 -9.01
CA GLY A 178 10.78 26.40 -7.90
C GLY A 178 9.96 25.12 -7.75
N ALA A 179 9.51 24.87 -6.51
CA ALA A 179 8.95 23.59 -6.07
C ALA A 179 7.65 23.18 -6.76
N VAL A 180 6.75 24.12 -7.04
CA VAL A 180 5.42 23.79 -7.59
C VAL A 180 5.53 23.25 -9.00
N ILE A 181 6.26 23.95 -9.87
CA ILE A 181 6.38 23.61 -11.28
C ILE A 181 7.20 22.32 -11.43
N THR A 182 8.35 22.25 -10.76
CA THR A 182 9.22 21.06 -10.82
C THR A 182 8.57 19.84 -10.21
N GLY A 183 7.89 19.99 -9.06
CA GLY A 183 7.12 18.94 -8.43
C GLY A 183 6.00 18.43 -9.33
N SER A 184 5.27 19.34 -9.98
CA SER A 184 4.20 18.97 -10.93
C SER A 184 4.75 18.21 -12.12
N LEU A 185 5.78 18.72 -12.78
CA LEU A 185 6.39 18.05 -13.95
C LEU A 185 6.98 16.70 -13.57
N ALA A 186 7.70 16.61 -12.45
CA ALA A 186 8.29 15.36 -11.99
C ALA A 186 7.21 14.32 -11.65
N LEU A 187 6.14 14.71 -10.95
CA LEU A 187 5.05 13.81 -10.58
C LEU A 187 4.26 13.36 -11.81
N ILE A 188 3.97 14.27 -12.75
CA ILE A 188 3.35 13.93 -14.04
C ILE A 188 4.23 12.93 -14.80
N ALA A 189 5.54 13.19 -14.91
CA ALA A 189 6.46 12.29 -15.59
C ALA A 189 6.47 10.91 -14.93
N ALA A 190 6.59 10.83 -13.60
CA ALA A 190 6.55 9.58 -12.86
C ALA A 190 5.23 8.82 -13.07
N LEU A 191 4.09 9.51 -13.00
CA LEU A 191 2.78 8.90 -13.22
C LEU A 191 2.59 8.45 -14.67
N LEU A 192 3.06 9.20 -15.66
CA LEU A 192 3.03 8.79 -17.07
C LEU A 192 3.97 7.60 -17.35
N LEU A 193 5.05 7.45 -16.58
CA LEU A 193 5.92 6.27 -16.64
C LEU A 193 5.23 5.04 -16.04
N CYS A 194 4.52 5.20 -14.92
CA CYS A 194 3.87 4.11 -14.20
C CYS A 194 2.51 3.69 -14.78
N ASP A 195 1.69 4.65 -15.25
CA ASP A 195 0.34 4.45 -15.77
C ASP A 195 0.17 5.15 -17.13
N ARG A 196 0.71 4.50 -18.17
CA ARG A 196 0.56 4.99 -19.56
C ARG A 196 -0.88 4.89 -20.09
N ALA A 197 -1.75 4.12 -19.46
CA ALA A 197 -3.10 3.91 -19.94
C ALA A 197 -4.01 5.13 -19.67
N HIS A 198 -3.70 5.96 -18.66
CA HIS A 198 -4.55 7.07 -18.24
C HIS A 198 -3.78 8.41 -18.14
N PRO A 199 -3.27 8.94 -19.26
CA PRO A 199 -2.44 10.14 -19.25
C PRO A 199 -3.16 11.37 -18.67
N VAL A 200 -4.47 11.49 -18.89
CA VAL A 200 -5.28 12.59 -18.35
C VAL A 200 -5.31 12.55 -16.82
N ARG A 201 -5.53 11.36 -16.22
CA ARG A 201 -5.53 11.19 -14.77
C ARG A 201 -4.15 11.49 -14.18
N ALA A 202 -3.10 11.03 -14.85
CA ALA A 202 -1.72 11.31 -14.46
C ALA A 202 -1.41 12.82 -14.46
N VAL A 203 -1.83 13.54 -15.51
CA VAL A 203 -1.64 15.01 -15.60
C VAL A 203 -2.43 15.74 -14.51
N VAL A 204 -3.70 15.39 -14.31
CA VAL A 204 -4.56 16.04 -13.31
C VAL A 204 -4.02 15.80 -11.90
N LEU A 205 -3.71 14.54 -11.53
CA LEU A 205 -3.17 14.23 -10.21
C LEU A 205 -1.77 14.82 -10.00
N GLY A 206 -0.95 14.75 -11.04
CA GLY A 206 0.42 15.25 -11.03
C GLY A 206 0.50 16.77 -10.84
N ALA A 207 -0.45 17.54 -11.38
CA ALA A 207 -0.54 18.97 -11.15
C ALA A 207 -1.29 19.32 -9.85
N ALA A 208 -2.43 18.68 -9.59
CA ALA A 208 -3.28 19.02 -8.45
C ALA A 208 -2.58 18.77 -7.11
N PHE A 209 -1.82 17.68 -6.97
CA PHE A 209 -1.20 17.31 -5.70
C PHE A 209 -0.12 18.31 -5.24
N PRO A 210 0.89 18.68 -6.05
CA PRO A 210 1.89 19.68 -5.66
C PRO A 210 1.29 21.06 -5.46
N THR A 211 0.28 21.45 -6.25
CA THR A 211 -0.44 22.71 -6.05
C THR A 211 -1.21 22.73 -4.73
N ALA A 212 -1.96 21.68 -4.40
CA ALA A 212 -2.67 21.58 -3.13
C ALA A 212 -1.68 21.62 -1.95
N LEU A 213 -0.55 20.91 -2.06
CA LEU A 213 0.50 20.94 -1.05
C LEU A 213 1.10 22.35 -0.89
N TYR A 214 1.35 23.06 -1.99
CA TYR A 214 1.79 24.46 -1.96
C TYR A 214 0.79 25.36 -1.23
N LEU A 215 -0.50 25.22 -1.51
CA LEU A 215 -1.54 26.01 -0.82
C LEU A 215 -1.58 25.73 0.68
N VAL A 216 -1.39 24.48 1.10
CA VAL A 216 -1.27 24.13 2.52
C VAL A 216 -0.04 24.83 3.15
N PHE A 217 1.10 24.85 2.45
CA PHE A 217 2.29 25.53 2.95
C PHE A 217 2.11 27.04 3.09
N VAL A 218 1.46 27.67 2.12
CA VAL A 218 1.26 29.12 2.11
C VAL A 218 0.17 29.53 3.08
N TRP A 219 -1.02 28.92 3.01
CA TRP A 219 -2.19 29.36 3.78
C TRP A 219 -2.21 28.82 5.20
N TRP A 220 -1.85 27.55 5.39
CA TRP A 220 -1.95 26.94 6.71
C TRP A 220 -0.65 27.12 7.49
N LEU A 221 0.48 26.87 6.84
CA LEU A 221 1.78 26.84 7.52
C LEU A 221 2.48 28.22 7.53
N ASN A 222 1.97 29.20 6.75
CA ASN A 222 2.59 30.52 6.56
C ASN A 222 4.10 30.42 6.32
N ALA A 223 4.50 29.38 5.58
CA ALA A 223 5.89 29.05 5.33
C ALA A 223 6.29 29.64 3.97
N PRO A 224 7.22 30.63 3.91
CA PRO A 224 7.68 31.14 2.65
C PRO A 224 8.48 30.06 1.91
N LEU A 225 7.95 29.55 0.81
CA LEU A 225 8.71 28.69 -0.09
C LEU A 225 9.70 29.56 -0.89
N PRO A 226 10.86 29.00 -1.28
CA PRO A 226 11.82 29.71 -2.10
C PRO A 226 11.10 30.30 -3.33
N PRO A 227 11.20 31.62 -3.56
CA PRO A 227 10.61 32.23 -4.75
C PRO A 227 11.31 31.60 -5.95
N GLY A 228 10.59 30.78 -6.71
CA GLY A 228 11.06 30.32 -8.01
C GLY A 228 11.22 31.51 -8.97
N LEU A 229 11.74 31.25 -10.16
CA LEU A 229 11.89 32.25 -11.22
C LEU A 229 10.58 32.98 -11.62
N LEU A 230 9.41 32.46 -11.25
CA LEU A 230 8.13 33.14 -11.48
C LEU A 230 7.78 34.08 -10.32
N PRO A 231 7.63 35.41 -10.57
CA PRO A 231 7.15 36.36 -9.57
C PRO A 231 5.63 36.24 -9.41
N LEU A 232 5.18 35.14 -8.79
CA LEU A 232 3.79 35.00 -8.33
C LEU A 232 3.74 35.57 -6.91
N ARG A 233 3.37 36.86 -6.80
CA ARG A 233 3.05 37.53 -5.53
C ARG A 233 1.56 37.73 -5.41
#